data_AF-A0A2V7X7G1-F1
#
_entry.id   AF-A0A2V7X7G1-F1
#
_cell.length_a   1.000
_cell.length_b   1.000
_cell.length_c   1.000
_cell.angle_alpha   90.00
_cell.angle_beta   90.00
_cell.angle_gamma   90.00
#
_symmetry.space_group_name_H-M   'P 1'
#
loop_
_entity.id
_entity.type
_entity.pdbx_description
1 polymer ?
#
loop_
_entity_poly.entity_id
_entity_poly.type
_entity_poly.pdbx_seq_one_letter_code
_entity_poly.pdbx_strand_id
1 'polypeptide(L)'
;ECRSTLEGSMRRIAEEGLGALIYLHQTSQGFSVEKVAERTALSFHGGRTLTSLYDNSEKHVQREIGIGAQILSDLNLRRIRLLTNRPKKVAALEGFGIEIVEQVPVELGAVKPRTV
;
A
#
# COMPACT_ATOMS: atom_id res chain seq x y z
N GLU A 1 7.86 -7.04 5.11
CA GLU A 1 6.45 -6.66 5.30
C GLU A 1 5.68 -6.50 3.99
N CYS A 2 6.14 -5.70 3.02
CA CYS A 2 5.38 -5.53 1.76
C CYS A 2 5.18 -6.85 0.99
N ARG A 3 6.25 -7.65 0.83
CA ARG A 3 6.18 -8.96 0.17
C ARG A 3 5.26 -9.94 0.90
N SER A 4 5.39 -10.05 2.22
CA SER A 4 4.55 -10.95 3.01
C SER A 4 3.08 -10.53 3.00
N THR A 5 2.81 -9.22 2.97
CA THR A 5 1.44 -8.69 2.81
C THR A 5 0.88 -9.02 1.42
N LEU A 6 1.68 -8.87 0.36
CA LEU A 6 1.26 -9.23 -0.99
C LEU A 6 0.95 -10.72 -1.11
N GLU A 7 1.87 -11.58 -0.67
CA GLU A 7 1.70 -13.04 -0.69
C GLU A 7 0.50 -13.49 0.16
N GLY A 8 0.33 -12.92 1.37
CA GLY A 8 -0.83 -13.21 2.23
C GLY A 8 -2.16 -12.76 1.62
N SER A 9 -2.19 -11.58 1.00
CA SER A 9 -3.40 -11.06 0.33
C SER A 9 -3.79 -11.92 -0.86
N MET A 10 -2.81 -12.30 -1.70
CA MET A 10 -3.05 -13.18 -2.83
C MET A 10 -3.53 -14.58 -2.40
N ARG A 11 -2.94 -15.15 -1.35
CA ARG A 11 -3.41 -16.43 -0.79
C ARG A 11 -4.87 -16.33 -0.35
N ARG A 12 -5.22 -15.26 0.37
CA ARG A 12 -6.59 -15.08 0.85
C ARG A 12 -7.60 -14.92 -0.29
N ILE A 13 -7.25 -14.15 -1.32
CA ILE A 13 -8.07 -14.01 -2.53
C ILE A 13 -8.27 -15.38 -3.22
N ALA A 14 -7.21 -16.19 -3.30
CA ALA A 14 -7.28 -17.51 -3.90
C ALA A 14 -8.14 -18.49 -3.09
N GLU A 15 -8.05 -18.45 -1.75
CA GLU A 15 -8.88 -19.26 -0.84
C GLU A 15 -10.37 -18.93 -0.94
N GLU A 16 -10.72 -17.65 -1.08
CA GLU A 16 -12.11 -17.19 -1.26
C GLU A 16 -12.64 -17.51 -2.68
N GLY A 17 -11.73 -17.71 -3.65
CA GLY A 17 -12.06 -17.95 -5.05
C GLY A 17 -12.56 -16.72 -5.83
N LEU A 18 -12.72 -15.58 -5.15
CA LEU A 18 -13.16 -14.32 -5.73
C LEU A 18 -12.50 -13.13 -5.02
N GLY A 19 -11.85 -12.27 -5.80
CA GLY A 19 -11.26 -11.04 -5.29
C GLY A 19 -10.43 -10.33 -6.35
N ALA A 20 -9.94 -9.14 -5.99
CA ALA A 20 -9.10 -8.32 -6.84
C ALA A 20 -7.90 -7.81 -6.06
N LEU A 21 -6.76 -7.70 -6.74
CA LEU A 21 -5.56 -7.05 -6.23
C LEU A 21 -5.26 -5.84 -7.10
N ILE A 22 -5.34 -4.65 -6.51
CA ILE A 22 -4.94 -3.40 -7.19
C ILE A 22 -3.50 -3.10 -6.81
N TYR A 23 -2.62 -3.16 -7.80
CA TYR A 23 -1.22 -2.79 -7.64
C TYR A 23 -0.98 -1.37 -8.18
N LEU A 24 -0.92 -0.40 -7.28
CA LEU A 24 -0.58 0.98 -7.63
C LEU A 24 0.94 1.14 -7.66
N HIS A 25 1.50 1.45 -8.83
CA HIS A 25 2.92 1.73 -8.94
C HIS A 25 3.24 3.07 -8.28
N GLN A 26 3.93 3.04 -7.14
CA GLN A 26 4.43 4.27 -6.52
C GLN A 26 5.50 4.89 -7.41
N THR A 27 5.15 6.01 -8.03
CA THR A 27 6.06 6.87 -8.80
C THR A 27 6.84 7.84 -7.89
N SER A 28 6.99 7.52 -6.60
CA SER A 28 7.89 8.26 -5.73
C SER A 28 9.33 7.96 -6.17
N GLN A 29 10.09 9.01 -6.52
CA GLN A 29 11.51 8.89 -6.85
C GLN A 29 12.21 8.14 -5.70
N GLY A 30 12.88 7.04 -6.04
CA GLY A 30 13.51 6.17 -5.06
C GLY A 30 14.53 6.90 -4.17
N PHE A 31 14.82 6.29 -3.02
CA PHE A 31 15.94 6.68 -2.19
C PHE A 31 17.12 5.75 -2.44
N SER A 32 18.32 6.33 -2.49
CA SER A 32 19.58 5.62 -2.49
C SER A 32 20.05 5.51 -1.03
N VAL A 33 20.39 4.30 -0.60
CA VAL A 33 21.04 4.08 0.68
C VAL A 33 22.54 4.11 0.45
N GLU A 34 23.19 5.20 0.84
CA GLU A 34 24.65 5.30 0.81
C GLU A 34 25.20 4.95 2.19
N LYS A 35 26.01 3.90 2.26
CA LYS A 35 26.83 3.64 3.45
C LYS A 35 28.08 4.48 3.38
N VAL A 36 28.17 5.50 4.22
CA VAL A 36 29.40 6.29 4.39
C VAL A 36 29.90 6.00 5.81
N ALA A 37 30.96 5.19 5.91
CA ALA A 37 31.50 4.65 7.17
C ALA A 37 30.46 3.84 7.99
N GLU A 38 30.52 3.87 9.33
CA GLU A 38 29.56 3.19 10.23
C GLU A 38 28.14 3.80 10.21
N ARG A 39 27.88 4.81 9.37
CA ARG A 39 26.60 5.49 9.28
C ARG A 39 25.91 5.21 7.94
N THR A 40 24.66 4.78 8.05
CA THR A 40 23.76 4.64 6.90
C THR A 40 23.14 6.00 6.61
N ALA A 41 23.50 6.61 5.48
CA ALA A 41 22.87 7.84 5.00
C ALA A 41 21.82 7.51 3.94
N LEU A 42 20.65 8.13 4.04
CA LEU A 42 19.56 8.00 3.06
C LEU A 42 19.60 9.25 2.16
N SER A 43 20.03 9.10 0.92
CA SER A 43 20.09 10.16 -0.09
C SER A 43 18.97 9.95 -1.10
N PHE A 44 18.01 10.87 -1.19
CA PHE A 44 16.92 10.79 -2.16
C PHE A 44 17.33 11.40 -3.50
N HIS A 45 17.01 10.74 -4.60
CA HIS A 45 17.12 11.38 -5.91
C HIS A 45 16.15 12.57 -5.95
N GLY A 46 16.65 13.78 -6.27
CA GLY A 46 15.81 14.98 -6.43
C GLY A 46 15.85 16.03 -5.32
N GLY A 47 16.81 15.98 -4.39
CA GLY A 47 17.12 17.13 -3.50
C GLY A 47 16.10 17.41 -2.38
N ARG A 48 15.32 16.41 -1.95
CA ARG A 48 14.34 16.58 -0.86
C ARG A 48 14.96 16.40 0.53
N THR A 49 14.61 17.29 1.45
CA THR A 49 14.93 17.21 2.90
C THR A 49 13.87 16.39 3.64
N LEU A 50 14.26 15.66 4.68
CA LEU A 50 13.39 14.74 5.45
C LEU A 50 12.07 15.38 5.94
N THR A 51 12.09 16.65 6.35
CA THR A 51 10.90 17.37 6.83
C THR A 51 9.83 17.56 5.74
N SER A 52 10.24 17.80 4.48
CA SER A 52 9.31 17.95 3.35
C SER A 52 8.62 16.63 2.95
N LEU A 53 9.16 15.49 3.39
CA LEU A 53 8.57 14.17 3.12
C LEU A 53 7.32 13.90 3.96
N TYR A 54 7.34 14.30 5.24
CA TYR A 54 6.21 14.05 6.15
C TYR A 54 4.95 14.78 5.66
N ASP A 55 5.05 16.06 5.33
CA ASP A 55 3.91 16.84 4.80
C ASP A 55 3.41 16.36 3.43
N ASN A 56 4.30 15.86 2.58
CA ASN A 56 3.90 15.31 1.29
C ASN A 56 3.33 13.89 1.41
N SER A 57 3.72 13.12 2.43
CA SER A 57 3.32 11.72 2.58
C SER A 57 1.81 11.55 2.74
N GLU A 58 1.14 12.44 3.49
CA GLU A 58 -0.31 12.38 3.65
C GLU A 58 -1.06 12.69 2.35
N LYS A 59 -0.61 13.71 1.61
CA LYS A 59 -1.17 14.07 0.29
C LYS A 59 -0.96 12.95 -0.73
N HIS A 60 0.20 12.30 -0.71
CA HIS A 60 0.49 11.14 -1.55
C HIS A 60 -0.45 9.96 -1.23
N VAL A 61 -0.64 9.64 0.05
CA VAL A 61 -1.57 8.58 0.47
C VAL A 61 -3.00 8.87 0.03
N GLN A 62 -3.47 10.11 0.19
CA GLN A 62 -4.82 10.50 -0.26
C GLN A 62 -4.99 10.35 -1.77
N ARG A 63 -3.98 10.76 -2.55
CA ARG A 63 -3.98 10.60 -4.02
C ARG A 63 -4.02 9.14 -4.43
N GLU A 64 -3.22 8.29 -3.80
CA GLU A 64 -3.21 6.84 -4.08
C GLU A 64 -4.55 6.18 -3.76
N ILE A 65 -5.17 6.56 -2.63
CA ILE A 65 -6.52 6.11 -2.29
C ILE A 65 -7.53 6.55 -3.36
N GLY A 66 -7.46 7.80 -3.83
CA GLY A 66 -8.35 8.30 -4.89
C GLY A 66 -8.22 7.53 -6.21
N ILE A 67 -6.98 7.21 -6.63
CA ILE A 67 -6.74 6.38 -7.83
C ILE A 67 -7.30 4.97 -7.63
N GLY A 68 -7.06 4.36 -6.46
CA GLY A 68 -7.61 3.05 -6.13
C GLY A 68 -9.14 3.04 -6.13
N ALA A 69 -9.76 4.10 -5.61
CA ALA A 69 -11.21 4.29 -5.61
C ALA A 69 -11.79 4.34 -7.03
N GLN A 70 -11.16 5.11 -7.92
CA GLN A 70 -11.59 5.24 -9.30
C GLN A 70 -11.50 3.90 -10.04
N ILE A 71 -10.41 3.16 -9.86
CA ILE A 71 -10.25 1.82 -10.45
C ILE A 71 -11.36 0.87 -9.95
N LEU A 72 -11.63 0.85 -8.64
CA LEU A 72 -12.70 0.01 -8.07
C LEU A 72 -14.07 0.39 -8.62
N SER A 73 -14.35 1.69 -8.76
CA SER A 73 -15.61 2.21 -9.32
C SER A 73 -15.77 1.83 -10.79
N ASP A 74 -14.71 1.96 -11.60
CA ASP A 74 -14.68 1.58 -13.02
C ASP A 74 -14.87 0.07 -13.22
N LEU A 75 -14.37 -0.75 -12.28
CA LEU A 75 -14.62 -2.20 -12.22
C LEU A 75 -16.01 -2.54 -11.64
N ASN A 76 -16.81 -1.54 -11.31
CA ASN A 76 -18.15 -1.64 -10.71
C ASN A 76 -18.16 -2.42 -9.38
N LEU A 77 -17.06 -2.37 -8.62
CA LEU A 77 -16.92 -2.96 -7.30
C LEU A 77 -17.43 -2.00 -6.22
N ARG A 78 -18.69 -2.16 -5.82
CA ARG A 78 -19.38 -1.22 -4.90
C ARG A 78 -19.39 -1.65 -3.45
N ARG A 79 -19.29 -2.94 -3.15
CA ARG A 79 -19.26 -3.48 -1.78
C ARG A 79 -18.07 -4.41 -1.66
N ILE A 80 -17.11 -4.07 -0.81
CA ILE A 80 -15.83 -4.78 -0.74
C ILE A 80 -15.46 -5.14 0.71
N ARG A 81 -14.74 -6.26 0.86
CA ARG A 81 -13.99 -6.59 2.07
C ARG A 81 -12.55 -6.11 1.85
N LEU A 82 -12.11 -5.13 2.63
CA LEU A 82 -10.78 -4.55 2.46
C LEU A 82 -9.74 -5.35 3.26
N LEU A 83 -8.77 -5.94 2.57
CA LEU A 83 -7.61 -6.56 3.21
C LEU A 83 -6.64 -5.47 3.69
N THR A 84 -6.49 -5.28 5.01
CA THR A 84 -5.60 -4.26 5.59
C THR A 84 -5.15 -4.60 7.01
N ASN A 85 -3.87 -4.36 7.30
CA ASN A 85 -3.30 -4.41 8.66
C ASN A 85 -3.26 -3.05 9.36
N ARG A 86 -3.75 -1.99 8.70
CA ARG A 86 -3.82 -0.63 9.26
C ARG A 86 -5.24 -0.09 9.10
N PRO A 87 -6.16 -0.46 10.01
CA PRO A 87 -7.53 0.01 9.94
C PRO A 87 -7.57 1.52 10.16
N LYS A 88 -8.12 2.24 9.19
CA LYS A 88 -8.39 3.68 9.27
C LYS A 88 -9.80 3.92 8.74
N LYS A 89 -10.44 5.01 9.17
CA LYS A 89 -11.66 5.50 8.51
C LYS A 89 -11.29 5.94 7.09
N VAL A 90 -11.66 5.14 6.10
CA VAL A 90 -11.42 5.46 4.69
C VAL A 90 -12.62 6.24 4.15
N ALA A 91 -12.88 7.44 4.71
CA ALA A 91 -14.00 8.30 4.29
C ALA A 91 -13.92 8.67 2.79
N ALA A 92 -12.74 8.57 2.18
CA ALA A 92 -12.51 8.88 0.79
C ALA A 92 -13.20 7.91 -0.20
N LEU A 93 -13.49 6.65 0.18
CA LEU A 93 -14.06 5.66 -0.74
C LEU A 93 -15.58 5.77 -0.91
N GLU A 94 -16.28 6.27 0.11
CA GLU A 94 -17.73 6.46 0.08
C GLU A 94 -18.14 7.44 -1.03
N GLY A 95 -17.34 8.48 -1.27
CA GLY A 95 -17.55 9.45 -2.36
C GLY A 95 -17.45 8.86 -3.77
N PHE A 96 -16.87 7.66 -3.92
CA PHE A 96 -16.80 6.92 -5.18
C PHE A 96 -17.86 5.81 -5.29
N GLY A 97 -18.82 5.78 -4.35
CA GLY A 97 -19.87 4.76 -4.30
C GLY A 97 -19.38 3.39 -3.84
N ILE A 98 -18.29 3.34 -3.07
CA ILE A 98 -17.68 2.11 -2.57
C ILE A 98 -17.91 2.02 -1.06
N GLU A 99 -18.64 0.98 -0.66
CA GLU A 99 -18.89 0.60 0.73
C GLU A 99 -17.88 -0.48 1.16
N ILE A 100 -17.11 -0.20 2.22
CA ILE A 100 -16.32 -1.23 2.90
C ILE A 100 -17.23 -1.95 3.89
N VAL A 101 -17.61 -3.18 3.56
CA VAL A 101 -18.49 -4.00 4.41
C VAL A 101 -17.72 -4.69 5.54
N GLU A 102 -16.41 -4.86 5.38
CA GLU A 102 -15.53 -5.52 6.36
C GLU A 102 -14.08 -5.09 6.13
N GLN A 103 -13.29 -4.99 7.20
CA GLN A 103 -11.84 -4.87 7.13
C GLN A 103 -11.21 -6.14 7.70
N VAL A 104 -10.43 -6.85 6.88
CA VAL A 104 -9.85 -8.15 7.23
C VAL A 104 -8.33 -8.01 7.32
N PRO A 105 -7.70 -8.42 8.42
CA PRO A 105 -6.25 -8.41 8.53
C PRO A 105 -5.61 -9.41 7.55
N VAL A 106 -4.41 -9.10 7.08
CA VAL A 106 -3.61 -9.95 6.21
C VAL A 106 -2.61 -10.74 7.03
N GLU A 107 -2.67 -12.06 6.91
CA GLU A 107 -1.70 -12.97 7.51
C GLU A 107 -0.30 -12.75 6.91
N LEU A 108 0.65 -12.35 7.75
CA LEU A 108 2.04 -12.19 7.36
C LEU A 108 2.77 -13.52 7.59
N GLY A 109 3.00 -14.28 6.52
CA GLY A 109 3.83 -15.48 6.59
C GLY A 109 5.25 -15.18 7.08
N ALA A 110 5.84 -16.11 7.82
CA ALA A 110 7.23 -16.01 8.28
C ALA A 110 8.17 -15.83 7.07
N VAL A 111 8.88 -14.70 7.02
CA VAL A 111 9.88 -14.43 5.98
C VAL A 111 11.03 -15.41 6.20
N LYS A 112 11.17 -16.45 5.37
CA LYS A 112 12.40 -17.25 5.37
C LYS A 112 13.56 -16.34 4.96
N PRO A 113 14.61 -16.18 5.79
CA PRO A 113 15.78 -15.43 5.37
C PRO A 113 16.39 -16.12 4.15
N ARG A 114 16.70 -15.35 3.11
CA ARG A 114 17.42 -15.85 1.94
C ARG A 114 18.85 -16.15 2.36
N THR A 115 19.24 -17.42 2.36
CA THR A 115 20.65 -17.79 2.22
C THR A 115 21.03 -17.44 0.78
N VAL A 116 21.96 -16.50 0.63
CA VAL A 116 22.59 -16.14 -0.65
C VAL A 116 23.63 -17.20 -1.00
#